data_AF-A0AA40A1Y0-F1
#
_entry.id   AF-A0AA40A1Y0-F1
#
_cell.length_a   1.000
_cell.length_b   1.000
_cell.length_c   1.000
_cell.angle_alpha   90.00
_cell.angle_beta   90.00
_cell.angle_gamma   90.00
#
_symmetry.space_group_name_H-M   'P 1'
#
loop_
_entity.id
_entity.type
_entity.pdbx_description
1 polymer ?
#
loop_
_entity_poly.entity_id
_entity_poly.type
_entity_poly.pdbx_seq_one_letter_code
_entity_poly.pdbx_strand_id
1 'polypeptide(L)'
;MHFFWPYHSLSHVDSLVSLLAAHRAKFSDPKAVEAAIWFHNAIYNSRDKSPANEAASAELAVKHLRDTGVDEARIERIRVMILATATHIVPTAEELGVTSTSDDAEGAVRDAAMLLDIDLSILGAEEAEFNKYERGARKEY
;
A
#
# COMPACT_ATOMS: atom_id res chain seq x y z
N MET A 1 -14.34 -20.11 12.88
CA MET A 1 -14.43 -18.80 12.22
C MET A 1 -13.66 -18.92 10.92
N HIS A 2 -14.35 -19.23 9.83
CA HIS A 2 -13.73 -19.50 8.53
C HIS A 2 -13.61 -18.17 7.76
N PHE A 3 -12.41 -17.60 7.72
CA PHE A 3 -12.08 -16.56 6.75
C PHE A 3 -11.40 -17.24 5.57
N PHE A 4 -12.15 -17.46 4.49
CA PHE A 4 -11.54 -17.74 3.20
C PHE A 4 -11.56 -16.43 2.41
N TRP A 5 -10.47 -15.68 2.48
CA TRP A 5 -10.17 -14.57 1.56
C TRP A 5 -9.17 -15.11 0.52
N PRO A 6 -9.62 -15.52 -0.67
CA PRO A 6 -8.77 -16.16 -1.66
C PRO A 6 -7.88 -15.21 -2.49
N TYR A 7 -8.10 -13.89 -2.46
CA TYR A 7 -7.25 -12.90 -3.14
C TYR A 7 -6.70 -11.81 -2.22
N HIS A 8 -7.53 -11.22 -1.32
CA HIS A 8 -7.04 -10.41 -0.20
C HIS A 8 -6.42 -11.31 0.88
N SER A 9 -5.37 -12.01 0.47
CA SER A 9 -4.67 -13.05 1.21
C SER A 9 -3.20 -12.69 1.33
N LEU A 10 -2.49 -13.37 2.22
CA LEU A 10 -1.05 -13.17 2.40
C LEU A 10 -0.25 -13.33 1.10
N SER A 11 -0.74 -14.08 0.09
CA SER A 11 -0.03 -14.21 -1.18
C SER A 11 0.02 -12.90 -1.98
N HIS A 12 -0.98 -12.03 -1.84
CA HIS A 12 -0.94 -10.71 -2.49
C HIS A 12 0.15 -9.85 -1.84
N VAL A 13 0.17 -9.79 -0.51
CA VAL A 13 1.20 -9.04 0.25
C VAL A 13 2.60 -9.59 -0.04
N ASP A 14 2.78 -10.91 -0.08
CA ASP A 14 4.07 -11.55 -0.42
C ASP A 14 4.57 -11.10 -1.81
N SER A 15 3.68 -11.01 -2.80
CA SER A 15 4.02 -10.51 -4.14
C SER A 15 4.48 -9.05 -4.08
N LEU A 16 3.77 -8.18 -3.34
CA LEU A 16 4.14 -6.77 -3.22
C LEU A 16 5.50 -6.58 -2.51
N VAL A 17 5.72 -7.30 -1.40
CA VAL A 17 6.99 -7.29 -0.67
C VAL A 17 8.14 -7.80 -1.55
N SER A 18 7.88 -8.81 -2.39
CA SER A 18 8.88 -9.32 -3.34
C SER A 18 9.26 -8.28 -4.41
N LEU A 19 8.29 -7.54 -4.94
CA LEU A 19 8.54 -6.44 -5.89
C LEU A 19 9.31 -5.28 -5.24
N LEU A 20 8.93 -4.90 -4.00
CA LEU A 20 9.69 -3.94 -3.21
C LEU A 20 11.13 -4.39 -3.03
N ALA A 21 11.36 -5.66 -2.68
CA ALA A 21 12.70 -6.21 -2.50
C ALA A 21 13.53 -6.17 -3.80
N ALA A 22 12.93 -6.55 -4.94
CA ALA A 22 13.57 -6.53 -6.25
C ALA A 22 13.96 -5.12 -6.72
N HIS A 23 13.26 -4.09 -6.25
CA HIS A 23 13.48 -2.69 -6.62
C HIS A 23 13.97 -1.82 -5.46
N ARG A 24 14.43 -2.41 -4.36
CA ARG A 24 14.73 -1.73 -3.10
C ARG A 24 15.61 -0.48 -3.25
N ALA A 25 16.60 -0.53 -4.15
CA ALA A 25 17.53 0.57 -4.39
C ALA A 25 16.92 1.80 -5.07
N LYS A 26 15.69 1.70 -5.61
CA LYS A 26 14.98 2.82 -6.25
C LYS A 26 14.17 3.66 -5.26
N PHE A 27 13.90 3.11 -4.07
CA PHE A 27 13.12 3.76 -3.04
C PHE A 27 13.99 4.65 -2.16
N SER A 28 13.45 5.81 -1.79
CA SER A 28 14.10 6.73 -0.85
C SER A 28 13.92 6.24 0.59
N ASP A 29 12.71 5.77 0.92
CA ASP A 29 12.36 5.17 2.20
C ASP A 29 11.64 3.81 1.98
N PRO A 30 12.38 2.74 1.65
CA PRO A 30 11.78 1.42 1.43
C PRO A 30 11.06 0.88 2.67
N LYS A 31 11.39 1.35 3.88
CA LYS A 31 10.72 0.89 5.12
C LYS A 31 9.33 1.51 5.25
N ALA A 32 9.16 2.77 4.87
CA ALA A 32 7.84 3.40 4.83
C ALA A 32 6.94 2.70 3.80
N VAL A 33 7.47 2.41 2.62
CA VAL A 33 6.71 1.68 1.58
C VAL A 33 6.35 0.26 2.05
N GLU A 34 7.28 -0.45 2.68
CA GLU A 34 7.01 -1.79 3.23
C GLU A 34 5.88 -1.77 4.27
N ALA A 35 5.89 -0.78 5.17
CA ALA A 35 4.82 -0.62 6.15
C ALA A 35 3.47 -0.33 5.46
N ALA A 36 3.45 0.56 4.47
CA ALA A 36 2.22 0.82 3.70
C ALA A 36 1.69 -0.46 3.01
N ILE A 37 2.57 -1.27 2.41
CA ILE A 37 2.21 -2.57 1.83
C ILE A 37 1.54 -3.49 2.87
N TRP A 38 2.11 -3.63 4.06
CA TRP A 38 1.54 -4.49 5.10
C TRP A 38 0.16 -4.02 5.57
N PHE A 39 -0.07 -2.70 5.59
CA PHE A 39 -1.28 -2.13 6.19
C PHE A 39 -2.37 -1.77 5.19
N HIS A 40 -2.10 -1.53 3.90
CA HIS A 40 -3.05 -0.87 2.98
C HIS A 40 -4.43 -1.55 2.87
N ASN A 41 -4.48 -2.88 3.03
CA ASN A 41 -5.69 -3.69 3.04
C ASN A 41 -5.87 -4.50 4.35
N ALA A 42 -5.27 -4.05 5.46
CA ALA A 42 -5.34 -4.76 6.75
C ALA A 42 -6.76 -4.81 7.33
N ILE A 43 -7.59 -3.81 7.03
CA ILE A 43 -9.02 -3.81 7.26
C ILE A 43 -9.72 -3.88 5.90
N TYR A 44 -10.46 -4.96 5.66
CA TYR A 44 -11.12 -5.18 4.38
C TYR A 44 -12.55 -5.70 4.53
N ASN A 45 -13.50 -4.95 3.98
CA ASN A 45 -14.89 -5.36 3.79
C ASN A 45 -15.22 -5.28 2.29
N SER A 46 -15.35 -6.43 1.62
CA SER A 46 -15.62 -6.47 0.17
C SER A 46 -16.98 -5.85 -0.22
N ARG A 47 -17.93 -5.75 0.71
CA ARG A 47 -19.23 -5.12 0.46
C ARG A 47 -19.17 -3.60 0.49
N ASP A 48 -18.13 -3.03 1.09
CA ASP A 48 -17.92 -1.59 1.10
C ASP A 48 -17.09 -1.20 -0.11
N LYS A 49 -17.62 -0.28 -0.92
CA LYS A 49 -16.99 0.26 -2.12
C LYS A 49 -16.50 1.69 -1.92
N SER A 50 -16.66 2.22 -0.71
CA SER A 50 -16.14 3.52 -0.34
C SER A 50 -14.67 3.40 0.13
N PRO A 51 -13.94 4.53 0.24
CA PRO A 51 -12.58 4.57 0.80
C PRO A 51 -12.46 4.21 2.31
N ALA A 52 -13.50 3.62 2.90
CA ALA A 52 -13.54 3.32 4.33
C ALA A 52 -12.57 2.21 4.74
N ASN A 53 -12.28 1.24 3.84
CA ASN A 53 -11.32 0.17 4.10
C ASN A 53 -9.90 0.74 4.25
N GLU A 54 -9.48 1.58 3.31
CA GLU A 54 -8.18 2.24 3.29
C GLU A 54 -8.06 3.23 4.46
N ALA A 55 -9.11 3.99 4.76
CA ALA A 55 -9.13 4.88 5.92
C ALA A 55 -8.98 4.12 7.24
N ALA A 56 -9.73 3.03 7.44
CA ALA A 56 -9.60 2.21 8.64
C ALA A 56 -8.23 1.52 8.76
N SER A 57 -7.68 1.09 7.62
CA SER A 57 -6.34 0.52 7.50
C SER A 57 -5.24 1.53 7.84
N ALA A 58 -5.37 2.77 7.37
CA ALA A 58 -4.46 3.86 7.67
C ALA A 58 -4.45 4.21 9.17
N GLU A 59 -5.64 4.30 9.79
CA GLU A 59 -5.76 4.54 11.23
C GLU A 59 -5.16 3.40 12.07
N LEU A 60 -5.35 2.15 11.63
CA LEU A 60 -4.70 0.99 12.25
C LEU A 60 -3.17 1.10 12.17
N ALA A 61 -2.62 1.47 11.01
CA ALA A 61 -1.19 1.65 10.81
C ALA A 61 -0.63 2.74 11.72
N VAL A 62 -1.28 3.91 11.77
CA VAL A 62 -0.87 5.04 12.61
C VAL A 62 -0.80 4.63 14.08
N LYS A 63 -1.85 3.98 14.58
CA LYS A 63 -1.89 3.51 15.96
C LYS A 63 -0.73 2.55 16.26
N HIS A 64 -0.58 1.52 15.42
CA HIS A 64 0.44 0.50 15.62
C HIS A 64 1.86 1.07 15.56
N LEU A 65 2.15 1.92 14.58
CA LEU A 65 3.49 2.46 14.37
C LEU A 65 3.89 3.46 15.46
N ARG A 66 2.95 4.27 15.96
CA ARG A 66 3.19 5.15 17.12
C ARG A 66 3.57 4.34 18.36
N ASP A 67 2.87 3.23 18.62
CA ASP A 67 3.18 2.35 19.76
C ASP A 67 4.56 1.68 19.66
N THR A 68 5.13 1.60 18.45
CA THR A 68 6.49 1.06 18.20
C THR A 68 7.60 2.11 18.13
N GLY A 69 7.28 3.40 18.31
CA GLY A 69 8.26 4.49 18.36
C GLY A 69 8.79 4.95 17.00
N VAL A 70 8.04 4.71 15.91
CA VAL A 70 8.37 5.27 14.57
C VAL A 70 8.17 6.79 14.59
N ASP A 71 8.99 7.52 13.82
CA ASP A 71 8.91 8.98 13.75
C ASP A 71 7.59 9.45 13.11
N GLU A 72 6.98 10.51 13.67
CA GLU A 72 5.66 11.00 13.26
C GLU A 72 5.61 11.41 11.78
N ALA A 73 6.72 11.94 11.24
CA ALA A 73 6.80 12.33 9.84
C ALA A 73 6.71 11.10 8.90
N ARG A 74 7.40 10.00 9.23
CA ARG A 74 7.25 8.73 8.51
C ARG A 74 5.87 8.11 8.69
N ILE A 75 5.27 8.21 9.89
CA ILE A 75 3.91 7.72 10.13
C ILE A 75 2.91 8.44 9.23
N GLU A 76 3.00 9.77 9.10
CA GLU A 76 2.12 10.53 8.23
C GLU A 76 2.32 10.15 6.75
N ARG A 77 3.56 9.96 6.30
CA ARG A 77 3.83 9.45 4.94
C ARG A 77 3.17 8.09 4.70
N ILE A 78 3.29 7.16 5.64
CA ILE A 78 2.68 5.83 5.54
C ILE A 78 1.16 5.95 5.49
N ARG A 79 0.57 6.78 6.36
CA ARG A 79 -0.86 7.04 6.38
C ARG A 79 -1.35 7.55 5.03
N VAL A 80 -0.70 8.57 4.47
CA VAL A 80 -1.07 9.18 3.19
C VAL A 80 -0.90 8.20 2.04
N MET A 81 0.18 7.41 2.04
CA MET A 81 0.39 6.35 1.05
C MET A 81 -0.73 5.29 1.08
N ILE A 82 -1.19 4.87 2.26
CA ILE A 82 -2.31 3.94 2.39
C ILE A 82 -3.61 4.57 1.88
N LEU A 83 -3.89 5.83 2.24
CA LEU A 83 -5.09 6.51 1.75
C LEU A 83 -5.10 6.66 0.23
N ALA A 84 -3.92 6.85 -0.38
CA ALA A 84 -3.78 6.98 -1.83
C ALA A 84 -4.13 5.69 -2.59
N THR A 85 -4.09 4.51 -1.97
CA THR A 85 -4.49 3.24 -2.64
C THR A 85 -5.99 3.18 -2.92
N ALA A 86 -6.81 4.05 -2.31
CA ALA A 86 -8.24 4.10 -2.58
C ALA A 86 -8.57 4.70 -3.96
N THR A 87 -7.70 5.57 -4.47
CA THR A 87 -7.91 6.31 -5.73
C THR A 87 -6.82 6.08 -6.76
N HIS A 88 -5.68 5.52 -6.33
CA HIS A 88 -4.44 5.41 -7.10
C HIS A 88 -3.98 6.73 -7.70
N ILE A 89 -4.29 7.84 -7.02
CA ILE A 89 -3.78 9.18 -7.36
C ILE A 89 -2.51 9.40 -6.54
N VAL A 90 -1.41 9.74 -7.23
CA VAL A 90 -0.13 10.04 -6.58
C VAL A 90 -0.28 11.31 -5.73
N PRO A 91 -0.02 11.25 -4.40
CA PRO A 91 -0.12 12.41 -3.53
C PRO A 91 1.01 13.42 -3.80
N THR A 92 0.76 14.69 -3.50
CA THR A 92 1.80 15.74 -3.62
C THR A 92 2.83 15.63 -2.49
N ALA A 93 3.97 16.31 -2.65
CA ALA A 93 4.99 16.36 -1.61
C ALA A 93 4.46 16.99 -0.31
N GLU A 94 3.61 18.01 -0.41
CA GLU A 94 2.97 18.66 0.72
C GLU A 94 2.03 17.72 1.46
N GLU A 95 1.22 16.94 0.73
CA GLU A 95 0.34 15.92 1.31
C GLU A 95 1.14 14.83 2.03
N LEU A 96 2.31 14.46 1.51
CA LEU A 96 3.26 13.55 2.16
C LEU A 96 4.03 14.18 3.33
N GLY A 97 3.70 15.41 3.73
CA GLY A 97 4.33 16.10 4.86
C GLY A 97 5.79 16.47 4.61
N VAL A 98 6.22 16.57 3.35
CA VAL A 98 7.57 16.99 2.98
C VAL A 98 7.57 18.50 2.72
N THR A 99 8.24 19.24 3.60
CA THR A 99 8.39 20.70 3.52
C THR A 99 9.82 21.14 3.19
N SER A 100 10.71 20.18 2.92
CA SER A 100 12.15 20.33 2.67
C SER A 100 12.48 20.36 1.17
N THR A 101 13.78 20.45 0.86
CA THR A 101 14.44 20.48 -0.45
C THR A 101 13.83 19.57 -1.52
N SER A 102 14.00 19.95 -2.79
CA SER A 102 13.49 19.24 -3.98
C SER A 102 13.71 17.73 -3.94
N ASP A 103 14.90 17.28 -3.54
CA ASP A 103 15.29 15.88 -3.68
C ASP A 103 14.53 14.96 -2.71
N ASP A 104 14.27 15.42 -1.49
CA ASP A 104 13.45 14.69 -0.50
C ASP A 104 11.99 14.62 -0.95
N ALA A 105 11.48 15.72 -1.52
CA ALA A 105 10.12 15.82 -2.03
C ALA A 105 9.90 14.88 -3.23
N GLU A 106 10.82 14.92 -4.21
CA GLU A 106 10.81 14.02 -5.36
C GLU A 106 10.95 12.55 -4.93
N GLY A 107 11.78 12.28 -3.93
CA GLY A 107 11.96 10.96 -3.35
C GLY A 107 10.68 10.39 -2.75
N ALA A 108 9.97 11.18 -1.94
CA ALA A 108 8.73 10.75 -1.29
C ALA A 108 7.59 10.54 -2.29
N VAL A 109 7.43 11.46 -3.26
CA VAL A 109 6.41 11.34 -4.32
C VAL A 109 6.69 10.10 -5.19
N ARG A 110 7.97 9.84 -5.52
CA ARG A 110 8.36 8.62 -6.25
C ARG A 110 8.05 7.35 -5.48
N ASP A 111 8.32 7.32 -4.18
CA ASP A 111 8.02 6.17 -3.33
C ASP A 111 6.51 5.87 -3.30
N ALA A 112 5.67 6.91 -3.17
CA ALA A 112 4.22 6.77 -3.22
C ALA A 112 3.74 6.29 -4.60
N ALA A 113 4.26 6.86 -5.70
CA ALA A 113 3.92 6.41 -7.05
C ALA A 113 4.30 4.93 -7.27
N MET A 114 5.50 4.52 -6.84
CA MET A 114 5.94 3.13 -6.94
C MET A 114 5.11 2.17 -6.10
N LEU A 115 4.62 2.59 -4.92
CA LEU A 115 3.68 1.79 -4.13
C LEU A 115 2.39 1.52 -4.93
N LEU A 116 1.81 2.57 -5.51
CA LEU A 116 0.56 2.47 -6.29
C LEU A 116 0.75 1.57 -7.54
N ASP A 117 1.90 1.69 -8.21
CA ASP A 117 2.26 0.81 -9.33
C ASP A 117 2.43 -0.66 -8.88
N ILE A 118 3.07 -0.89 -7.73
CA ILE A 118 3.25 -2.22 -7.16
C ILE A 118 1.90 -2.85 -6.80
N ASP A 119 0.99 -2.10 -6.18
CA ASP A 119 -0.36 -2.57 -5.82
C ASP A 119 -1.16 -3.00 -7.08
N LEU A 120 -1.04 -2.25 -8.17
CA LEU A 120 -1.68 -2.55 -9.46
C LEU A 120 -0.91 -3.55 -10.34
N SER A 121 0.25 -4.04 -9.91
CA SER A 121 1.15 -4.86 -10.75
C SER A 121 0.49 -6.13 -11.31
N ILE A 122 -0.50 -6.69 -10.61
CA ILE A 122 -1.25 -7.87 -11.09
C ILE A 122 -1.93 -7.62 -12.45
N LEU A 123 -2.28 -6.37 -12.77
CA LEU A 123 -2.93 -6.00 -14.04
C LEU A 123 -1.98 -6.15 -15.24
N GLY A 124 -0.66 -6.12 -14.99
CA GLY A 124 0.38 -6.36 -15.99
C GLY A 124 1.02 -7.74 -15.91
N ALA A 125 0.50 -8.65 -15.09
CA ALA A 125 1.05 -9.98 -14.92
C ALA A 125 0.79 -10.89 -16.13
N GLU A 126 1.56 -11.97 -16.22
CA GLU A 126 1.34 -13.02 -17.23
C GLU A 126 -0.09 -13.58 -17.13
N GLU A 127 -0.66 -13.98 -18.27
CA GLU A 127 -2.08 -14.37 -18.39
C GLU A 127 -2.49 -15.44 -17.36
N ALA A 128 -1.60 -16.41 -17.10
CA ALA A 128 -1.85 -17.46 -16.13
C ALA A 128 -2.01 -16.94 -14.69
N GLU A 129 -1.21 -15.94 -14.30
CA GLU A 129 -1.26 -15.32 -12.98
C GLU A 129 -2.46 -14.40 -12.84
N PHE A 130 -2.73 -13.58 -13.86
CA PHE A 130 -3.91 -12.73 -13.91
C PHE A 130 -5.21 -13.56 -13.82
N ASN A 131 -5.29 -14.67 -14.56
CA ASN A 131 -6.45 -15.57 -14.50
C ASN A 131 -6.64 -16.21 -13.11
N LYS A 132 -5.55 -16.44 -12.36
CA LYS A 132 -5.62 -16.93 -10.98
C LYS A 132 -6.16 -15.85 -10.05
N TYR A 133 -5.69 -14.62 -10.18
CA TYR A 133 -6.25 -13.45 -9.50
C TYR A 133 -7.75 -13.32 -9.75
N GLU A 134 -8.16 -13.26 -11.02
CA GLU A 134 -9.55 -13.02 -11.40
C GLU A 134 -10.51 -14.05 -10.78
N ARG A 135 -10.13 -15.34 -10.81
CA ARG A 135 -10.89 -16.42 -10.15
C ARG A 135 -10.98 -16.26 -8.64
N GLY A 136 -9.94 -15.71 -8.00
CA GLY A 136 -9.93 -15.38 -6.58
C GLY A 136 -10.90 -14.24 -6.28
N ALA A 137 -10.75 -13.12 -6.99
CA ALA A 137 -11.60 -11.93 -6.85
C ALA A 137 -13.09 -12.25 -7.06
N ARG A 138 -13.45 -13.05 -8.07
CA ARG A 138 -14.84 -13.47 -8.33
C ARG A 138 -15.48 -14.30 -7.20
N LYS A 139 -14.69 -14.89 -6.30
CA LYS A 139 -15.22 -15.62 -5.13
C LYS A 139 -15.44 -14.71 -3.92
N GLU A 140 -14.89 -13.51 -3.94
CA GLU A 140 -14.99 -12.51 -2.86
C GLU A 140 -16.24 -11.61 -2.98
N TYR A 141 -16.87 -11.62 -4.17
CA TYR A 141 -18.09 -10.89 -4.52
C TYR A 141 -19.25 -11.85 -4.78
#